data_AF-A0A976PFE5-F1
#
_entry.id   AF-A0A976PFE5-F1
#
_cell.length_a   1.000
_cell.length_b   1.000
_cell.length_c   1.000
_cell.angle_alpha   90.00
_cell.angle_beta   90.00
_cell.angle_gamma   90.00
#
_symmetry.space_group_name_H-M   'P 1'
#
loop_
_entity.id
_entity.type
_entity.pdbx_description
1 polymer ?
#
loop_
_entity_poly.entity_id
_entity_poly.type
_entity_poly.pdbx_seq_one_letter_code
_entity_poly.pdbx_strand_id
1 'polypeptide(L)'
;DEYQVLNEDGLRYEDEFVKHKILDAIGDLYLLGNSLIGEFVAHKSGHGLNNASLRELIAQKDAWEVVTFENDEDEAPISYMKPLLTV
;
A
#
# COMPACT_ATOMS: atom_id res chain seq x y z
N ASP A 1 -14.91 3.71 25.80
CA ASP A 1 -13.66 4.42 26.10
C ASP A 1 -12.53 3.41 26.29
N GLU A 2 -12.43 2.73 27.44
CA GLU A 2 -11.41 1.65 27.60
C GLU A 2 -11.79 0.30 26.96
N TYR A 3 -13.09 0.03 26.76
CA TYR A 3 -13.58 -1.30 26.35
C TYR A 3 -14.56 -1.29 25.16
N GLN A 4 -14.91 -0.11 24.63
CA GLN A 4 -15.90 0.01 23.56
C GLN A 4 -15.62 1.20 22.64
N VAL A 5 -15.90 0.99 21.36
CA VAL A 5 -15.94 2.02 20.32
C VAL A 5 -17.05 3.01 20.66
N LEU A 6 -16.75 4.30 20.55
CA LEU A 6 -17.68 5.38 20.95
C LEU A 6 -18.63 5.81 19.83
N ASN A 7 -18.34 5.46 18.58
CA ASN A 7 -19.15 5.78 17.42
C ASN A 7 -20.54 5.14 17.53
N GLU A 8 -21.60 5.94 17.44
CA GLU A 8 -23.00 5.46 17.57
C GLU A 8 -23.38 4.42 16.51
N ASP A 9 -22.90 4.60 15.27
CA ASP A 9 -23.11 3.68 14.14
C ASP A 9 -22.11 2.51 14.11
N GLY A 10 -21.16 2.47 15.06
CA GLY A 10 -20.13 1.43 15.15
C GLY A 10 -19.04 1.54 14.08
N LEU A 11 -18.49 0.38 13.69
CA LEU A 11 -17.43 0.24 12.69
C LEU A 11 -18.01 -0.09 11.31
N ARG A 12 -17.29 0.31 10.26
CA ARG A 12 -17.62 -0.05 8.87
C ARG A 12 -17.31 -1.51 8.55
N TYR A 13 -16.29 -2.06 9.20
CA TYR A 13 -15.86 -3.45 9.09
C TYR A 13 -15.48 -3.98 10.47
N GLU A 14 -15.66 -5.28 10.71
CA GLU A 14 -15.25 -5.90 11.98
C GLU A 14 -13.74 -5.77 12.24
N ASP A 15 -12.94 -5.73 11.17
CA ASP A 15 -11.48 -5.64 11.14
C ASP A 15 -10.98 -4.25 10.70
N GLU A 16 -11.79 -3.19 10.88
CA GLU A 16 -11.49 -1.84 10.37
C GLU A 16 -10.14 -1.29 10.84
N PHE A 17 -9.74 -1.56 12.08
CA PHE A 17 -8.46 -1.08 12.62
C PHE A 17 -7.25 -1.64 11.86
N VAL A 18 -7.25 -2.94 11.53
CA VAL A 18 -6.14 -3.55 10.78
C VAL A 18 -6.20 -3.17 9.30
N LYS A 19 -7.40 -3.06 8.71
CA LYS A 19 -7.56 -2.53 7.35
C LYS A 19 -7.05 -1.09 7.22
N HIS A 20 -7.26 -0.26 8.24
CA HIS A 20 -6.70 1.09 8.27
C HIS A 20 -5.17 1.08 8.33
N LYS A 21 -4.55 0.11 9.03
CA LYS A 21 -3.09 -0.05 9.01
C LYS A 21 -2.55 -0.52 7.66
N ILE A 22 -3.30 -1.35 6.94
CA ILE A 22 -2.98 -1.68 5.55
C ILE A 22 -3.10 -0.44 4.67
N LEU A 23 -4.13 0.38 4.85
CA LEU A 23 -4.31 1.65 4.13
C LEU A 23 -3.17 2.64 4.41
N ASP A 24 -2.78 2.81 5.67
CA ASP A 24 -1.61 3.60 6.09
C ASP A 24 -0.34 3.11 5.38
N ALA A 25 -0.10 1.80 5.38
CA ALA A 25 1.07 1.20 4.76
C ALA A 25 1.10 1.42 3.24
N ILE A 26 -0.03 1.27 2.54
CA ILE A 26 -0.13 1.57 1.10
C ILE A 26 0.27 3.03 0.82
N GLY A 27 -0.24 3.96 1.64
CA GLY A 27 0.12 5.38 1.53
C GLY A 27 1.61 5.64 1.77
N ASP A 28 2.18 5.04 2.83
CA ASP A 28 3.60 5.18 3.15
C ASP A 28 4.50 4.61 2.05
N LEU A 29 4.17 3.43 1.51
CA LEU A 29 4.93 2.77 0.43
C LEU A 29 4.93 3.58 -0.86
N TYR A 30 3.83 4.29 -1.14
CA TYR A 30 3.73 5.12 -2.34
C TYR A 30 4.66 6.35 -2.30
N LEU A 31 5.26 6.68 -1.14
CA LEU A 31 6.35 7.67 -1.05
C LEU A 31 7.61 7.25 -1.83
N LEU A 32 7.70 6.00 -2.28
CA LEU A 32 8.70 5.55 -3.26
C LEU A 32 8.61 6.35 -4.58
N GLY A 33 7.42 6.86 -4.93
CA GLY A 33 7.17 7.63 -6.15
C GLY A 33 6.66 6.79 -7.34
N ASN A 34 6.62 5.47 -7.20
CA ASN A 34 6.11 4.53 -8.19
C ASN A 34 5.26 3.44 -7.53
N SER A 35 4.33 2.85 -8.27
CA SER A 35 3.64 1.63 -7.85
C SER A 35 4.62 0.48 -7.67
N LEU A 36 4.40 -0.34 -6.66
CA LEU A 36 5.29 -1.44 -6.30
C LEU A 36 4.75 -2.78 -6.83
N ILE A 37 5.61 -3.55 -7.50
CA ILE A 37 5.38 -4.96 -7.80
C ILE A 37 6.18 -5.76 -6.77
N GLY A 38 5.48 -6.41 -5.85
CA GLY A 38 6.10 -7.15 -4.75
C GLY A 38 5.13 -7.39 -3.60
N GLU A 39 5.65 -7.95 -2.51
CA GLU A 39 4.91 -8.23 -1.29
C GLU A 39 5.45 -7.40 -0.13
N PHE A 40 4.57 -6.75 0.63
CA PHE A 40 4.93 -6.03 1.83
C PHE A 40 4.37 -6.73 3.07
N VAL A 41 5.26 -7.27 3.90
CA VAL A 41 4.92 -7.92 5.16
C VAL A 41 5.35 -7.06 6.32
N ALA A 42 4.40 -6.69 7.18
CA ALA A 42 4.63 -5.84 8.34
C ALA A 42 4.02 -6.43 9.60
N HIS A 43 4.81 -6.49 10.68
CA HIS A 43 4.35 -6.94 11.99
C HIS A 43 4.43 -5.81 13.00
N LYS A 44 3.26 -5.33 13.46
CA LYS A 44 3.13 -4.16 14.37
C LYS A 44 3.87 -2.92 13.87
N SER A 45 3.93 -2.74 12.55
CA SER A 45 4.59 -1.59 11.93
C SER A 45 3.74 -0.32 12.06
N GLY A 46 4.41 0.82 11.94
CA GLY A 46 3.81 2.14 11.74
C GLY A 46 4.68 2.97 10.80
N HIS A 47 4.33 4.24 10.60
CA HIS A 47 4.96 5.11 9.59
C HIS A 47 6.49 5.15 9.66
N GLY A 48 7.06 5.19 10.87
CA GLY A 48 8.52 5.22 11.03
C GLY A 48 9.23 3.97 10.49
N LEU A 49 8.68 2.79 10.76
CA LEU A 49 9.26 1.53 10.28
C LEU A 49 8.99 1.33 8.79
N ASN A 50 7.81 1.70 8.29
CA ASN A 50 7.51 1.70 6.86
C ASN A 50 8.51 2.58 6.07
N ASN A 51 8.77 3.80 6.54
CA ASN A 51 9.74 4.68 5.90
C ASN A 51 11.18 4.15 5.97
N ALA A 52 11.58 3.56 7.11
CA ALA A 52 12.91 2.96 7.25
C ALA A 52 13.11 1.82 6.24
N SER A 53 12.11 0.93 6.08
CA SER A 53 12.14 -0.15 5.09
C SER A 53 12.28 0.37 3.67
N LEU A 54 11.57 1.44 3.30
CA LEU A 54 11.70 2.05 1.96
C LEU A 54 13.08 2.65 1.73
N ARG A 55 13.66 3.34 2.72
CA ARG A 55 15.02 3.90 2.60
C ARG A 55 16.04 2.80 2.38
N GLU A 56 15.90 1.67 3.07
CA GLU A 56 16.78 0.52 2.92
C GLU A 56 16.64 -0.09 1.52
N LEU A 57 15.39 -0.28 1.04
CA LEU A 57 15.13 -0.76 -0.32
C LEU A 57 15.79 0.15 -1.37
N ILE A 58 15.62 1.47 -1.26
CA ILE A 58 16.22 2.44 -2.19
C ILE A 58 17.76 2.37 -2.15
N ALA A 59 18.35 2.17 -0.97
CA ALA A 59 19.79 2.08 -0.81
C ALA A 59 20.38 0.81 -1.46
N GLN A 60 19.66 -0.31 -1.40
CA GLN A 60 20.05 -1.60 -2.00
C GLN A 60 19.60 -1.68 -3.46
N LYS A 61 20.36 -1.06 -4.36
CA LYS A 61 20.03 -0.96 -5.80
C LYS A 61 19.95 -2.29 -6.56
N ASP A 62 20.48 -3.37 -5.99
CA ASP A 62 20.38 -4.73 -6.50
C ASP A 62 19.13 -5.48 -6.03
N ALA A 63 18.39 -4.93 -5.07
CA ALA A 63 17.15 -5.50 -4.53
C ALA A 63 15.90 -5.08 -5.33
N TRP A 64 16.01 -4.19 -6.31
CA TRP A 64 14.88 -3.71 -7.11
C TRP A 64 15.31 -3.26 -8.51
N GLU A 65 14.33 -3.18 -9.40
CA GLU A 65 14.48 -2.61 -10.74
C GLU A 65 13.24 -1.79 -11.11
N VAL A 66 13.39 -0.89 -12.09
CA VAL A 66 12.26 -0.16 -12.69
C VAL A 66 11.84 -0.90 -13.95
N VAL A 67 10.56 -1.26 -14.02
CA VAL A 67 9.97 -1.95 -15.17
C VAL A 67 8.84 -1.13 -15.78
N THR A 68 8.66 -1.28 -17.09
CA THR A 68 7.57 -0.66 -17.86
C THR A 68 6.95 -1.71 -18.77
N PHE A 69 5.62 -1.69 -18.90
CA PHE A 69 4.86 -2.59 -19.76
C PHE A 69 4.17 -1.74 -20.82
N GLU A 70 4.69 -1.75 -22.06
CA GLU A 70 4.24 -0.83 -23.12
C GLU A 70 3.21 -1.43 -24.08
N ASN A 71 3.20 -2.76 -24.27
CA ASN A 71 2.58 -3.36 -25.45
C ASN A 71 1.54 -4.47 -25.17
N ASP A 72 1.38 -4.91 -23.91
CA ASP A 72 0.37 -5.91 -23.57
C ASP A 72 -0.16 -5.69 -22.13
N GLU A 73 -1.46 -5.45 -21.99
CA GLU A 73 -2.12 -5.36 -20.67
C GLU A 73 -2.03 -6.70 -19.92
N ASP A 74 -1.90 -7.82 -20.65
CA ASP A 74 -1.80 -9.17 -20.08
C ASP A 74 -0.39 -9.51 -19.57
N GLU A 75 0.65 -8.76 -19.95
CA GLU A 75 2.02 -8.96 -19.46
C GLU A 75 2.24 -8.34 -18.06
N ALA A 76 1.46 -7.32 -17.70
CA ALA A 76 1.60 -6.64 -16.42
C ALA A 76 0.98 -7.49 -15.29
N PRO A 77 1.70 -7.78 -14.19
CA PRO A 77 1.15 -8.56 -13.08
C PRO A 77 0.10 -7.79 -12.25
N ILE A 78 -0.06 -6.50 -12.49
CA ILE A 78 -1.03 -5.63 -11.83
C ILE A 78 -1.84 -4.89 -12.89
N SER A 79 -3.16 -5.01 -12.83
CA SER A 79 -4.10 -4.32 -13.71
C SER A 79 -4.76 -3.14 -12.99
N TYR A 80 -4.98 -2.04 -13.70
CA TYR A 80 -5.70 -0.87 -13.17
C TYR A 80 -7.10 -0.79 -13.76
N MET A 81 -8.04 -0.20 -13.01
CA MET A 81 -9.36 0.10 -13.54
C MET A 81 -9.24 1.10 -14.69
N LYS A 82 -10.02 0.88 -15.76
CA LYS A 82 -10.08 1.84 -16.87
C LYS A 82 -10.53 3.20 -16.34
N PRO A 83 -9.86 4.29 -16.73
CA PRO A 83 -10.26 5.61 -16.28
C PRO A 83 -11.72 5.85 -16.70
N LEU A 84 -12.51 6.39 -15.77
CA LEU A 84 -13.85 6.87 -16.08
C LEU A 84 -13.70 8.04 -17.06
N LEU A 85 -13.87 7.77 -18.35
CA LEU A 85 -14.06 8.79 -19.36
C LEU A 85 -15.37 9.50 -19.04
N THR A 86 -15.26 10.66 -18.42
CA THR A 86 -16.39 11.58 -18.29
C THR A 86 -16.63 12.19 -19.67
N VAL A 87 -17.80 11.91 -20.23
CA VAL A 87 -18.31 12.51 -21.48
C VAL A 87 -18.79 13.93 -21.20
#